data_AF-A0A2T6C2C0-F1
#
_entry.id   AF-A0A2T6C2C0-F1
#
_cell.length_a   1.000
_cell.length_b   1.000
_cell.length_c   1.000
_cell.angle_alpha   90.00
_cell.angle_beta   90.00
_cell.angle_gamma   90.00
#
_symmetry.space_group_name_H-M   'P 1'
#
loop_
_entity.id
_entity.type
_entity.pdbx_description
1 polymer ?
#
loop_
_entity_poly.entity_id
_entity_poly.type
_entity_poly.pdbx_seq_one_letter_code
_entity_poly.pdbx_strand_id
1 'polypeptide(L)'
;MRNRNRHLKETGNRVVYGRTSIRGVITDQTCPSCGASLVYSDEYMAYCCLLCNTWLEDSCGNSECEICLTRPDTPLPGPPEGCSL
;
A
#
# COMPACT_ATOMS: atom_id res chain seq x y z
N MET A 1 -2.60 14.26 -18.90
CA MET A 1 -2.59 13.05 -18.02
C MET A 1 -2.95 13.50 -16.60
N ARG A 2 -4.10 13.09 -16.04
CA ARG A 2 -4.44 13.42 -14.64
C ARG A 2 -3.50 12.60 -13.74
N ASN A 3 -2.62 13.29 -13.02
CA ASN A 3 -1.71 12.66 -12.06
C ASN A 3 -2.55 12.09 -10.90
N ARG A 4 -2.77 10.77 -10.89
CA ARG A 4 -3.61 10.08 -9.89
C ARG A 4 -2.93 9.98 -8.52
N ASN A 5 -1.68 10.43 -8.42
CA ASN A 5 -0.87 10.44 -7.20
C ASN A 5 -1.06 11.67 -6.30
N ARG A 6 -2.04 12.54 -6.57
CA ARG A 6 -2.20 13.82 -5.84
C ARG A 6 -2.37 13.70 -4.31
N HIS A 7 -2.59 12.49 -3.79
CA HIS A 7 -2.86 12.24 -2.37
C HIS A 7 -1.79 11.41 -1.66
N LEU A 8 -0.76 10.92 -2.37
CA LEU A 8 0.34 10.18 -1.76
C LEU A 8 1.49 11.12 -1.45
N LYS A 9 1.99 11.07 -0.21
CA LYS A 9 3.12 11.89 0.22
C LYS A 9 4.07 11.10 1.10
N GLU A 10 5.35 11.14 0.79
CA GLU A 10 6.40 10.62 1.67
C GLU A 10 6.65 11.61 2.82
N THR A 11 6.72 11.10 4.03
CA THR A 11 6.99 11.86 5.26
C THR A 11 7.88 11.02 6.17
N GLY A 12 9.19 11.28 6.11
CA GLY A 12 10.18 10.45 6.78
C GLY A 12 10.23 9.05 6.15
N ASN A 13 10.07 8.02 6.97
CA ASN A 13 10.00 6.61 6.55
C ASN A 13 8.57 6.11 6.30
N ARG A 14 7.60 7.01 6.12
CA ARG A 14 6.20 6.65 5.92
C ARG A 14 5.65 7.28 4.65
N VAL A 15 4.73 6.57 4.01
CA VAL A 15 3.87 7.13 2.97
C VAL A 15 2.50 7.40 3.55
N VAL A 16 2.05 8.64 3.41
CA VAL A 16 0.77 9.15 3.91
C VAL A 16 -0.26 9.15 2.78
N TYR A 17 -1.46 8.65 3.09
CA TYR A 17 -2.65 8.75 2.24
C TYR A 17 -3.83 9.19 3.13
N GLY A 18 -4.39 10.38 2.87
CA GLY A 18 -5.44 10.95 3.71
C GLY A 18 -4.99 11.10 5.17
N ARG A 19 -5.67 10.42 6.10
CA ARG A 19 -5.36 10.42 7.54
C ARG A 19 -4.57 9.21 8.02
N THR A 20 -4.20 8.33 7.10
CA THR A 20 -3.51 7.08 7.41
C THR A 20 -2.13 7.05 6.77
N SER A 21 -1.28 6.15 7.23
CA SER A 21 0.07 6.01 6.70
C SER A 21 0.61 4.62 6.93
N ILE A 22 1.51 4.20 6.04
CA ILE A 22 2.27 2.97 6.16
C ILE A 22 3.76 3.28 6.14
N ARG A 23 4.55 2.43 6.78
CA ARG A 23 6.02 2.44 6.61
C ARG A 23 6.38 1.97 5.19
N GLY A 24 7.18 2.76 4.50
CA GLY A 24 7.59 2.45 3.13
C GLY A 24 7.96 3.67 2.30
N VAL A 25 8.09 3.46 1.00
CA VAL A 25 8.47 4.46 -0.01
C VAL A 25 7.57 4.38 -1.24
N ILE A 26 7.34 5.52 -1.90
CA ILE A 26 6.63 5.56 -3.18
C ILE A 26 7.56 5.07 -4.27
N THR A 27 7.05 4.21 -5.15
CA THR A 27 7.81 3.61 -6.25
C THR A 27 7.34 4.14 -7.61
N ASP A 28 8.15 3.93 -8.65
CA ASP A 28 7.77 4.28 -10.03
C ASP A 28 6.74 3.31 -10.64
N GLN A 29 6.54 2.16 -10.01
CA GLN A 29 5.57 1.15 -10.41
C GLN A 29 4.14 1.64 -10.15
N THR A 30 3.19 1.18 -10.96
CA THR A 30 1.79 1.61 -10.86
C THR A 30 0.85 0.44 -10.61
N CYS A 31 -0.20 0.71 -9.84
CA CYS A 31 -1.24 -0.26 -9.55
C CYS A 31 -1.99 -0.63 -10.85
N PRO A 32 -2.12 -1.93 -11.18
CA PRO A 32 -2.81 -2.34 -12.39
C PRO A 32 -4.31 -2.00 -12.37
N SER A 33 -4.91 -1.90 -11.17
CA SER A 33 -6.35 -1.62 -11.01
C SER A 33 -6.69 -0.14 -11.15
N CYS A 34 -5.91 0.76 -10.53
CA CYS A 34 -6.24 2.20 -10.49
C CYS A 34 -5.21 3.12 -11.16
N GLY A 35 -4.02 2.61 -11.51
CA GLY A 35 -2.94 3.36 -12.14
C GLY A 35 -2.22 4.36 -11.23
N ALA A 36 -2.43 4.29 -9.91
CA ALA A 36 -1.67 5.10 -8.94
C ALA A 36 -0.32 4.46 -8.62
N SER A 37 0.65 5.26 -8.17
CA SER A 37 1.94 4.75 -7.72
C SER A 37 1.79 3.77 -6.57
N LEU A 38 2.59 2.72 -6.63
CA LEU A 38 2.68 1.71 -5.58
C LEU A 38 3.62 2.17 -4.47
N VAL A 39 3.33 1.71 -3.27
CA VAL A 39 4.19 1.86 -2.11
C VAL A 39 4.84 0.51 -1.81
N TYR A 40 6.16 0.50 -1.69
CA TYR A 40 6.87 -0.66 -1.16
C TYR A 40 6.98 -0.51 0.36
N SER A 41 6.38 -1.45 1.10
CA SER A 41 6.45 -1.45 2.56
C SER A 41 7.68 -2.18 3.06
N ASP A 42 8.55 -1.48 3.81
CA ASP A 42 9.71 -2.10 4.46
C ASP A 42 9.32 -3.08 5.58
N GLU A 43 8.19 -2.82 6.23
CA GLU A 43 7.68 -3.62 7.35
C GLU A 43 7.17 -4.99 6.89
N TYR A 44 6.47 -5.02 5.75
CA TYR A 44 5.82 -6.23 5.24
C TYR A 44 6.50 -6.82 4.01
N MET A 45 7.60 -6.20 3.57
CA MET A 45 8.37 -6.59 2.38
C MET A 45 7.48 -6.83 1.16
N ALA A 46 6.51 -5.92 0.95
CA ALA A 46 5.48 -6.10 -0.06
C ALA A 46 5.06 -4.78 -0.71
N TYR A 47 4.73 -4.83 -1.98
CA TYR A 47 4.09 -3.75 -2.73
C TYR A 47 2.60 -3.65 -2.37
N CYS A 48 2.14 -2.41 -2.21
CA CYS A 48 0.74 -2.12 -1.96
C CYS A 48 0.26 -0.88 -2.70
N CYS A 49 -1.04 -0.84 -2.96
CA CYS A 49 -1.72 0.35 -3.42
C CYS A 49 -2.55 0.93 -2.28
N LEU A 50 -2.20 2.12 -1.79
CA LEU A 50 -2.94 2.76 -0.69
C LEU A 50 -4.31 3.31 -1.14
N LEU A 51 -4.49 3.57 -2.44
CA LEU A 51 -5.79 4.02 -2.97
C LEU A 51 -6.79 2.86 -3.06
N CYS A 52 -6.32 1.69 -3.53
CA CYS A 52 -7.15 0.47 -3.56
C CYS A 52 -7.18 -0.25 -2.22
N ASN A 53 -6.34 0.16 -1.27
CA ASN A 53 -6.09 -0.51 0.00
C ASN A 53 -5.83 -2.02 -0.15
N THR A 54 -4.92 -2.39 -1.07
CA THR A 54 -4.63 -3.79 -1.37
C THR A 54 -3.13 -4.06 -1.49
N TRP A 55 -2.72 -5.25 -1.04
CA TRP A 55 -1.41 -5.81 -1.31
C TRP A 55 -1.35 -6.36 -2.74
N LEU A 56 -0.21 -6.21 -3.41
CA LEU A 56 -0.01 -6.77 -4.76
C LEU A 56 0.58 -8.17 -4.72
N GLU A 57 1.21 -8.52 -3.60
CA GLU A 57 1.87 -9.80 -3.40
C GLU A 57 1.10 -10.64 -2.41
N ASP A 58 0.90 -11.90 -2.79
CA ASP A 58 0.31 -12.89 -1.91
C ASP A 58 1.23 -13.22 -0.73
N SER A 59 0.74 -14.00 0.21
CA SER A 59 1.60 -14.58 1.26
C SER A 59 2.65 -15.50 0.62
N CYS A 60 3.83 -15.62 1.22
CA CYS A 60 4.90 -16.44 0.67
C CYS A 60 4.64 -17.96 0.77
N GLY A 61 3.47 -18.39 1.25
CA GLY A 61 3.08 -19.79 1.43
C GLY A 61 3.73 -20.50 2.62
N ASN A 62 4.69 -19.86 3.31
CA ASN A 62 5.29 -20.40 4.53
C ASN A 62 4.46 -20.03 5.75
N SER A 63 3.88 -21.04 6.42
CA SER A 63 3.08 -20.87 7.65
C SER A 63 3.86 -20.37 8.86
N GLU A 64 5.19 -20.44 8.82
CA GLU A 64 6.08 -19.98 9.88
C GLU A 64 6.72 -18.61 9.58
N CYS A 65 6.35 -17.97 8.47
CA CYS A 65 6.89 -16.66 8.12
C CYS A 65 6.26 -15.57 9.01
N GLU A 66 7.03 -15.07 9.98
CA GLU A 66 6.58 -14.04 10.92
C GLU A 66 6.05 -12.77 10.23
N ILE A 67 6.66 -12.36 9.11
CA ILE A 67 6.20 -11.19 8.33
C ILE A 67 4.81 -11.44 7.75
N CYS A 68 4.58 -12.61 7.14
CA CYS A 68 3.27 -12.95 6.58
C CYS A 68 2.21 -13.12 7.67
N LEU A 69 2.58 -13.68 8.83
CA LEU A 69 1.69 -13.86 9.98
C LEU A 69 1.27 -12.53 10.63
N THR A 70 2.15 -11.53 10.58
CA THR A 70 1.89 -10.20 11.15
C THR A 70 1.33 -9.21 10.12
N ARG A 71 1.34 -9.55 8.82
CA ARG A 71 0.81 -8.70 7.76
C ARG A 71 -0.71 -8.59 7.87
N PRO A 72 -1.26 -7.38 7.99
CA PRO A 72 -2.71 -7.20 7.99
C PRO A 72 -3.30 -7.55 6.62
N ASP A 73 -4.59 -7.88 6.58
CA ASP A 73 -5.32 -8.18 5.34
C ASP A 73 -5.25 -7.02 4.33
N THR A 74 -5.25 -5.78 4.83
CA THR A 74 -5.10 -4.57 4.03
C THR A 74 -4.00 -3.65 4.55
N PRO A 75 -3.29 -2.90 3.67
CA PRO A 75 -2.21 -1.98 4.05
C PRO A 75 -2.60 -0.88 5.05
N LEU A 76 -3.85 -0.41 4.98
CA LEU A 76 -4.35 0.69 5.81
C LEU A 76 -5.52 0.21 6.69
N PRO A 77 -5.60 0.65 7.95
CA PRO A 77 -6.76 0.40 8.79
C PRO A 77 -7.95 1.27 8.34
N GLY A 78 -8.98 0.62 7.81
CA GLY A 78 -10.24 1.25 7.40
C GLY A 78 -10.53 1.18 5.89
N PRO A 79 -11.77 1.43 5.46
CA PRO A 79 -12.11 1.45 4.05
C PRO A 79 -11.35 2.58 3.34
N PRO A 80 -10.84 2.36 2.10
CA PRO A 80 -10.22 3.43 1.33
C PRO A 80 -11.24 4.56 1.14
N GLU A 81 -10.97 5.74 1.70
CA GLU A 81 -11.78 6.93 1.45
C GLU A 81 -11.70 7.25 -0.05
N GLY A 82 -12.71 6.82 -0.82
CA GLY A 82 -12.81 7.08 -2.25
C GLY A 82 -13.07 5.90 -3.19
N CYS A 83 -13.10 4.64 -2.71
CA CYS A 83 -13.63 3.53 -3.52
C CYS A 83 -15.08 3.24 -3.13
N SER A 84 -15.99 4.13 -3.55
CA SER A 84 -17.39 3.74 -3.71
C SER A 84 -17.50 2.92 -5.00
N LEU A 85 -18.03 1.70 -4.90
CA LEU A 85 -18.52 0.91 -6.03
C LEU A 85 -19.49 1.71 -6.90
#